data_AF-A0A1Y4TUM5-F1
#
_entry.id   AF-A0A1Y4TUM5-F1
#
_cell.length_a   1.000
_cell.length_b   1.000
_cell.length_c   1.000
_cell.angle_alpha   90.00
_cell.angle_beta   90.00
_cell.angle_gamma   90.00
#
_symmetry.space_group_name_H-M   'P 1'
#
loop_
_entity.id
_entity.type
_entity.pdbx_description
1 polymer ?
#
loop_
_entity_poly.entity_id
_entity_poly.type
_entity_poly.pdbx_seq_one_letter_code
_entity_poly.pdbx_strand_id
1 'polypeptide(L)'
;MKVREKLKIIWSGVMLALLGILACAAVVMAAGNTSADVYADPYQTEMTIQKVWDDAGQEDKRPESVDVNYRMTLVLSDNAGKSETLAKEGSVTLNEAGGWQAVVQWDYSREPKEFKGSYSAANRELTFEVEEVRVDGYVADYEWDKSGTVIITNTYTNPTGDLSVKKTVSGEGADTGKAFDFTLHLTDGSGAALTDDYSYAVFGGDGSQISTGTIGDGGTFSLSHGQTITVTGLPAGTQYSVTEVQTEDYTSEIVSGQASGMIQADAEADVLFNNRRVEEQPETVDLSGTKTWNDSDDQAGARPDSIEVNLWKGETLVAKQTVSEERGWTYCFADLPKYDDQGVEITYTVTETPVAGYTTSYDGYDIINTYTPDPAAEKENPPAPKTGDAADIALTGATAALAGVLAAAVLGMRRRRNHR
;
A
#
# COMPACT_ATOMS: atom_id res chain seq x y z
N MET A 1 -25.09 61.55 -31.20
CA MET A 1 -24.40 62.76 -31.75
C MET A 1 -22.88 62.55 -31.62
N LYS A 2 -22.04 63.45 -32.15
CA LYS A 2 -20.57 63.28 -32.30
C LYS A 2 -19.76 63.33 -30.98
N VAL A 3 -18.54 62.72 -31.01
CA VAL A 3 -17.25 63.19 -30.40
C VAL A 3 -17.21 63.38 -28.87
N ARG A 4 -16.20 62.98 -28.07
CA ARG A 4 -14.93 62.18 -28.10
C ARG A 4 -14.58 61.93 -26.59
N GLU A 5 -13.55 61.25 -26.06
CA GLU A 5 -12.33 60.47 -26.41
C GLU A 5 -11.96 59.63 -25.13
N LYS A 6 -10.94 58.76 -24.95
CA LYS A 6 -9.81 58.17 -25.71
C LYS A 6 -9.34 56.89 -24.96
N LEU A 7 -8.79 55.87 -25.61
CA LEU A 7 -7.96 54.83 -24.97
C LEU A 7 -7.02 54.14 -25.99
N LYS A 8 -5.89 53.58 -25.56
CA LYS A 8 -4.96 52.81 -26.41
C LYS A 8 -4.86 51.36 -25.92
N ILE A 9 -5.01 50.40 -26.84
CA ILE A 9 -4.75 48.97 -26.66
C ILE A 9 -4.10 48.46 -27.96
N ILE A 10 -3.12 47.56 -27.85
CA ILE A 10 -2.43 46.86 -28.94
C ILE A 10 -2.23 45.42 -28.39
N TRP A 11 -2.97 44.36 -28.78
CA TRP A 11 -3.11 43.65 -30.08
C TRP A 11 -1.80 43.01 -30.56
N SER A 12 -1.75 41.75 -31.04
CA SER A 12 -2.76 40.68 -31.23
C SER A 12 -2.05 39.38 -31.70
N GLY A 13 -2.65 38.19 -31.75
CA GLY A 13 -4.05 37.77 -31.53
C GLY A 13 -4.19 36.24 -31.42
N VAL A 14 -5.28 35.73 -30.82
CA VAL A 14 -6.50 35.25 -31.52
C VAL A 14 -6.31 33.89 -32.23
N MET A 15 -6.87 32.83 -31.62
CA MET A 15 -6.96 31.47 -32.16
C MET A 15 -8.33 30.87 -31.81
N LEU A 16 -9.14 30.54 -32.84
CA LEU A 16 -10.35 29.67 -32.90
C LEU A 16 -11.11 30.06 -34.18
N ALA A 17 -11.81 29.18 -34.92
CA ALA A 17 -11.97 27.73 -34.87
C ALA A 17 -12.42 27.22 -36.25
N LEU A 18 -12.24 25.92 -36.56
CA LEU A 18 -13.22 25.10 -37.28
C LEU A 18 -12.80 23.62 -37.36
N LEU A 19 -13.77 22.71 -37.31
CA LEU A 19 -13.60 21.30 -37.69
C LEU A 19 -13.79 21.13 -39.21
N GLY A 20 -12.96 20.31 -39.84
CA GLY A 20 -13.14 19.90 -41.24
C GLY A 20 -12.02 19.00 -41.75
N ILE A 21 -12.36 17.77 -42.16
CA ILE A 21 -11.40 16.83 -42.75
C ILE A 21 -11.28 17.11 -44.26
N LEU A 22 -10.09 17.54 -44.74
CA LEU A 22 -9.51 17.03 -46.00
C LEU A 22 -8.06 17.53 -46.25
N ALA A 23 -7.26 16.68 -46.87
CA ALA A 23 -6.10 16.98 -47.74
C ALA A 23 -5.12 18.08 -47.29
N CYS A 24 -3.99 17.68 -46.69
CA CYS A 24 -2.77 18.48 -46.80
C CYS A 24 -2.25 18.39 -48.25
N ALA A 25 -2.26 19.50 -48.98
CA ALA A 25 -1.81 19.55 -50.38
C ALA A 25 -0.33 19.98 -50.44
N ALA A 26 0.55 19.10 -50.91
CA ALA A 26 1.95 19.42 -51.13
C ALA A 26 2.12 20.54 -52.18
N VAL A 27 2.89 21.57 -51.85
CA VAL A 27 3.19 22.68 -52.76
C VAL A 27 4.25 22.26 -53.77
N VAL A 28 3.85 22.02 -55.01
CA VAL A 28 4.77 21.73 -56.11
C VAL A 28 5.51 23.01 -56.51
N MET A 29 6.80 23.09 -56.19
CA MET A 29 7.73 24.04 -56.81
C MET A 29 8.50 23.36 -57.94
N ALA A 30 8.12 23.66 -59.18
CA ALA A 30 8.90 23.28 -60.36
C ALA A 30 9.98 24.34 -60.63
N ALA A 31 11.25 23.93 -60.64
CA ALA A 31 12.39 24.74 -61.07
C ALA A 31 13.06 24.11 -62.31
N GLY A 32 13.61 24.95 -63.19
CA GLY A 32 14.14 24.54 -64.50
C GLY A 32 15.46 23.77 -64.42
N ASN A 33 15.66 22.86 -65.38
CA ASN A 33 16.89 22.06 -65.52
C ASN A 33 18.05 22.85 -66.13
N THR A 34 19.22 22.86 -65.47
CA THR A 34 20.52 22.96 -66.15
C THR A 34 21.66 22.31 -65.36
N SER A 35 22.11 21.14 -65.83
CA SER A 35 23.53 20.74 -65.93
C SER A 35 24.46 20.91 -64.71
N ALA A 36 24.46 19.93 -63.81
CA ALA A 36 25.70 19.40 -63.22
C ALA A 36 25.46 17.99 -62.65
N ASP A 37 25.86 16.93 -63.36
CA ASP A 37 25.78 15.55 -62.87
C ASP A 37 26.89 15.26 -61.83
N VAL A 38 26.73 15.81 -60.63
CA VAL A 38 27.34 15.27 -59.42
C VAL A 38 26.39 14.20 -58.89
N TYR A 39 26.68 12.93 -59.20
CA TYR A 39 26.00 11.79 -58.57
C TYR A 39 26.39 11.71 -57.09
N ALA A 40 25.71 12.52 -56.26
CA ALA A 40 25.58 12.23 -54.84
C ALA A 40 24.95 10.83 -54.69
N ASP A 41 25.44 10.02 -53.76
CA ASP A 41 24.97 8.64 -53.61
C ASP A 41 23.47 8.65 -53.25
N PRO A 42 22.59 8.12 -54.13
CA PRO A 42 21.14 8.16 -53.91
C PRO A 42 20.70 7.16 -52.82
N TYR A 43 21.63 6.60 -52.06
CA TYR A 43 21.39 5.75 -50.89
C TYR A 43 22.02 6.27 -49.59
N GLN A 44 22.43 7.54 -49.57
CA GLN A 44 22.93 8.22 -48.37
C GLN A 44 22.00 9.37 -47.98
N THR A 45 21.91 9.63 -46.67
CA THR A 45 21.29 10.84 -46.12
C THR A 45 21.95 11.18 -44.79
N GLU A 46 21.95 12.45 -44.44
CA GLU A 46 22.50 12.97 -43.19
C GLU A 46 21.46 13.82 -42.45
N MET A 47 21.59 13.87 -41.13
CA MET A 47 20.88 14.82 -40.27
C MET A 47 21.91 15.51 -39.38
N THR A 48 21.86 16.83 -39.29
CA THR A 48 22.70 17.58 -38.36
C THR A 48 21.89 17.96 -37.13
N ILE A 49 22.43 17.69 -35.94
CA ILE A 49 21.89 18.19 -34.67
C ILE A 49 22.86 19.24 -34.17
N GLN A 50 22.41 20.48 -34.01
CA GLN A 50 23.14 21.56 -33.33
C GLN A 50 22.40 21.95 -32.05
N LYS A 51 23.14 22.16 -30.97
CA LYS A 51 22.62 22.74 -29.73
C LYS A 51 23.08 24.19 -29.59
N VAL A 52 22.13 25.05 -29.23
CA VAL A 52 22.33 26.45 -28.85
C VAL A 52 21.90 26.62 -27.39
N TRP A 53 22.57 27.51 -26.68
CA TRP A 53 22.27 27.86 -25.30
C TRP A 53 21.92 29.35 -25.20
N ASP A 54 20.77 29.67 -24.60
CA ASP A 54 20.40 31.02 -24.14
C ASP A 54 20.27 31.00 -22.61
N ASP A 55 21.41 31.02 -21.93
CA ASP A 55 21.49 30.81 -20.48
C ASP A 55 21.08 32.04 -19.66
N ALA A 56 20.63 33.13 -20.30
CA ALA A 56 20.44 34.45 -19.68
C ALA A 56 21.67 34.95 -18.86
N GLY A 57 22.86 34.42 -19.14
CA GLY A 57 24.11 34.69 -18.41
C GLY A 57 24.48 33.66 -17.32
N GLN A 58 23.76 32.56 -17.19
CA GLN A 58 24.02 31.44 -16.26
C GLN A 58 24.87 30.34 -16.91
N GLU A 59 26.02 30.69 -17.51
CA GLU A 59 26.86 29.71 -18.22
C GLU A 59 27.40 28.59 -17.31
N ASP A 60 27.42 28.80 -15.98
CA ASP A 60 27.76 27.82 -14.95
C ASP A 60 26.70 26.73 -14.74
N LYS A 61 25.51 26.87 -15.34
CA LYS A 61 24.40 25.91 -15.26
C LYS A 61 24.35 24.94 -16.45
N ARG A 62 25.18 25.15 -17.47
CA ARG A 62 25.29 24.20 -18.59
C ARG A 62 25.84 22.85 -18.09
N PRO A 63 25.22 21.72 -18.44
CA PRO A 63 25.80 20.41 -18.19
C PRO A 63 27.05 20.17 -19.05
N GLU A 64 27.97 19.32 -18.59
CA GLU A 64 29.17 18.94 -19.38
C GLU A 64 28.82 18.29 -20.73
N SER A 65 27.67 17.61 -20.78
CA SER A 65 27.12 16.99 -21.99
C SER A 65 25.60 16.82 -21.93
N VAL A 66 24.96 16.71 -23.09
CA VAL A 66 23.53 16.40 -23.25
C VAL A 66 23.36 15.27 -24.26
N ASP A 67 22.59 14.24 -23.92
CA ASP A 67 22.21 13.18 -24.86
C ASP A 67 20.95 13.58 -25.66
N VAL A 68 20.99 13.39 -26.97
CA VAL A 68 19.86 13.64 -27.87
C VAL A 68 19.51 12.34 -28.59
N ASN A 69 18.31 11.83 -28.31
CA ASN A 69 17.74 10.68 -28.99
C ASN A 69 17.23 11.09 -30.38
N TYR A 70 17.39 10.22 -31.36
CA TYR A 70 17.00 10.49 -32.74
C TYR A 70 16.39 9.28 -33.45
N ARG A 71 15.58 9.60 -34.46
CA ARG A 71 14.93 8.62 -35.32
C ARG A 71 14.77 9.19 -36.74
N MET A 72 15.43 8.54 -37.69
CA MET A 72 15.34 8.82 -39.12
C MET A 72 14.41 7.78 -39.75
N THR A 73 13.29 8.19 -40.34
CA THR A 73 12.32 7.30 -40.99
C THR A 73 12.29 7.57 -42.48
N LEU A 74 12.57 6.56 -43.31
CA LEU A 74 12.57 6.64 -44.77
C LEU A 74 11.45 5.77 -45.33
N VAL A 75 10.49 6.39 -46.03
CA VAL A 75 9.44 5.70 -46.79
C VAL A 75 9.77 5.72 -48.27
N LEU A 76 9.82 4.55 -48.90
CA LEU A 76 10.06 4.35 -50.32
C LEU A 76 8.77 3.85 -50.98
N SER A 77 8.25 4.58 -51.98
CA SER A 77 6.98 4.23 -52.66
C SER A 77 7.15 4.02 -54.17
N ASP A 78 6.53 2.98 -54.74
CA ASP A 78 6.53 2.79 -56.19
C ASP A 78 5.39 3.55 -56.90
N ASN A 79 5.43 3.59 -58.22
CA ASN A 79 4.40 4.23 -59.05
C ASN A 79 3.07 3.45 -59.09
N ALA A 80 2.95 2.32 -58.37
CA ALA A 80 1.74 1.53 -58.20
C ALA A 80 1.13 1.65 -56.79
N GLY A 81 1.76 2.41 -55.89
CA GLY A 81 1.28 2.65 -54.52
C GLY A 81 1.73 1.59 -53.50
N LYS A 82 2.72 0.74 -53.82
CA LYS A 82 3.37 -0.13 -52.82
C LYS A 82 4.46 0.69 -52.10
N SER A 83 4.49 0.62 -50.77
CA SER A 83 5.52 1.27 -49.95
C SER A 83 6.31 0.27 -49.09
N GLU A 84 7.49 0.70 -48.66
CA GLU A 84 8.32 0.09 -47.62
C GLU A 84 8.84 1.20 -46.70
N THR A 85 8.95 0.93 -45.40
CA THR A 85 9.45 1.86 -44.39
C THR A 85 10.71 1.30 -43.74
N LEU A 86 11.79 2.06 -43.82
CA LEU A 86 13.05 1.81 -43.13
C LEU A 86 13.20 2.82 -42.00
N ALA A 87 13.85 2.44 -40.90
CA ALA A 87 14.13 3.34 -39.79
C ALA A 87 15.56 3.16 -39.26
N LYS A 88 16.18 4.26 -38.85
CA LYS A 88 17.42 4.28 -38.07
C LYS A 88 17.20 5.09 -36.79
N GLU A 89 17.36 4.42 -35.67
CA GLU A 89 17.19 4.98 -34.32
C GLU A 89 18.54 4.98 -33.57
N GLY A 90 18.70 5.89 -32.61
CA GLY A 90 19.89 5.96 -31.77
C GLY A 90 19.91 7.18 -30.86
N SER A 91 21.07 7.46 -30.27
CA SER A 91 21.33 8.65 -29.46
C SER A 91 22.71 9.24 -29.80
N VAL A 92 22.90 10.53 -29.56
CA VAL A 92 24.20 11.21 -29.66
C VAL A 92 24.44 12.09 -28.43
N THR A 93 25.65 12.01 -27.87
CA THR A 93 26.09 12.89 -26.79
C THR A 93 26.71 14.16 -27.37
N LEU A 94 26.10 15.31 -27.11
CA LEU A 94 26.63 16.64 -27.44
C LEU A 94 27.42 17.21 -26.25
N ASN A 95 28.52 17.91 -26.52
CA ASN A 95 29.32 18.61 -25.50
C ASN A 95 30.16 19.74 -26.14
N GLU A 96 30.83 20.55 -25.30
CA GLU A 96 31.67 21.67 -25.74
C GLU A 96 32.83 21.22 -26.66
N ALA A 97 33.48 20.09 -26.36
CA ALA A 97 34.60 19.58 -27.16
C ALA A 97 34.17 19.13 -28.57
N GLY A 98 32.92 18.70 -28.74
CA GLY A 98 32.27 18.46 -30.03
C GLY A 98 31.68 19.72 -30.68
N GLY A 99 31.86 20.90 -30.09
CA GLY A 99 31.26 22.16 -30.57
C GLY A 99 29.74 22.19 -30.47
N TRP A 100 29.14 21.42 -29.54
CA TRP A 100 27.69 21.26 -29.38
C TRP A 100 26.96 20.80 -30.64
N GLN A 101 27.64 20.03 -31.52
CA GLN A 101 27.10 19.54 -32.79
C GLN A 101 27.38 18.06 -33.02
N ALA A 102 26.43 17.35 -33.64
CA ALA A 102 26.60 16.01 -34.19
C ALA A 102 26.04 15.92 -35.62
N VAL A 103 26.59 14.99 -36.42
CA VAL A 103 26.09 14.69 -37.77
C VAL A 103 25.82 13.19 -37.87
N VAL A 104 24.55 12.82 -38.02
CA VAL A 104 24.10 11.43 -38.12
C VAL A 104 24.02 11.03 -39.59
N GLN A 105 24.99 10.22 -40.04
CA GLN A 105 25.03 9.67 -41.40
C GLN A 105 24.24 8.35 -41.51
N TRP A 106 23.52 8.12 -42.61
CA TRP A 106 22.82 6.87 -42.91
C TRP A 106 23.05 6.41 -44.36
N ASP A 107 23.93 5.43 -44.54
CA ASP A 107 24.07 4.60 -45.75
C ASP A 107 23.03 3.48 -45.71
N TYR A 108 21.94 3.63 -46.49
CA TYR A 108 20.89 2.61 -46.66
C TYR A 108 21.06 1.80 -47.96
N SER A 109 22.24 1.83 -48.60
CA SER A 109 22.52 1.07 -49.84
C SER A 109 22.48 -0.45 -49.65
N ARG A 110 22.60 -0.88 -48.37
CA ARG A 110 22.77 -2.26 -47.90
C ARG A 110 21.50 -2.94 -47.42
N GLU A 111 20.43 -2.17 -47.23
CA GLU A 111 19.11 -2.66 -46.81
C GLU A 111 18.51 -3.63 -47.85
N PRO A 112 17.48 -4.44 -47.49
CA PRO A 112 17.04 -5.59 -48.27
C PRO A 112 16.80 -5.33 -49.76
N LYS A 113 17.42 -6.16 -50.61
CA LYS A 113 17.56 -5.88 -52.05
C LYS A 113 16.29 -6.10 -52.89
N GLU A 114 15.19 -6.52 -52.31
CA GLU A 114 13.97 -6.88 -53.06
C GLU A 114 13.27 -5.68 -53.72
N PHE A 115 13.54 -4.46 -53.25
CA PHE A 115 12.99 -3.21 -53.80
C PHE A 115 13.91 -2.52 -54.84
N LYS A 116 14.92 -3.19 -55.39
CA LYS A 116 15.85 -2.55 -56.37
C LYS A 116 15.30 -2.44 -57.80
N GLY A 117 14.31 -1.55 -57.98
CA GLY A 117 13.84 -1.09 -59.29
C GLY A 117 12.73 -0.02 -59.22
N SER A 118 12.87 1.05 -60.03
CA SER A 118 11.83 2.07 -60.31
C SER A 118 11.42 3.08 -59.20
N TYR A 119 12.18 3.23 -58.12
CA TYR A 119 11.97 4.33 -57.15
C TYR A 119 12.61 5.62 -57.66
N SER A 120 11.77 6.56 -58.12
CA SER A 120 12.21 7.89 -58.51
C SER A 120 12.59 8.72 -57.27
N ALA A 121 13.40 9.76 -57.42
CA ALA A 121 13.71 10.69 -56.33
C ALA A 121 12.47 11.44 -55.79
N ALA A 122 11.38 11.51 -56.57
CA ALA A 122 10.12 12.13 -56.17
C ALA A 122 9.19 11.20 -55.37
N ASN A 123 9.55 9.92 -55.17
CA ASN A 123 8.74 8.95 -54.44
C ASN A 123 9.39 8.52 -53.11
N ARG A 124 10.07 9.48 -52.46
CA ARG A 124 10.80 9.29 -51.21
C ARG A 124 10.27 10.30 -50.20
N GLU A 125 9.87 9.82 -49.05
CA GLU A 125 9.52 10.66 -47.90
C GLU A 125 10.51 10.33 -46.78
N LEU A 126 11.17 11.36 -46.25
CA LEU A 126 12.17 11.24 -45.20
C LEU A 126 11.73 12.13 -44.05
N THR A 127 11.51 11.51 -42.90
CA THR A 127 11.06 12.18 -41.67
C THR A 127 12.14 12.04 -40.62
N PHE A 128 12.39 13.12 -39.88
CA PHE A 128 13.31 13.15 -38.77
C PHE A 128 12.54 13.48 -37.48
N GLU A 129 12.81 12.72 -36.43
CA GLU A 129 12.30 12.92 -35.09
C GLU A 129 13.53 13.02 -34.16
N VAL A 130 13.58 14.02 -33.27
CA VAL A 130 14.60 14.12 -32.21
C VAL A 130 13.94 14.48 -30.89
N GLU A 131 14.55 14.02 -29.80
CA GLU A 131 14.13 14.29 -28.43
C GLU A 131 15.39 14.46 -27.57
N GLU A 132 15.58 15.65 -27.02
CA GLU A 132 16.65 15.92 -26.07
C GLU A 132 16.32 15.30 -24.70
N VAL A 133 17.29 14.63 -24.09
CA VAL A 133 17.17 14.21 -22.68
C VAL A 133 17.17 15.46 -21.81
N ARG A 134 16.08 15.65 -21.06
CA ARG A 134 15.80 16.77 -20.16
C ARG A 134 17.05 17.35 -19.49
N VAL A 135 17.28 18.65 -19.70
CA VAL A 135 18.29 19.42 -18.96
C VAL A 135 17.58 20.26 -17.90
N ASP A 136 17.89 20.01 -16.62
CA ASP A 136 17.26 20.73 -15.51
C ASP A 136 17.60 22.23 -15.51
N GLY A 137 16.61 23.06 -15.20
CA GLY A 137 16.71 24.53 -15.28
C GLY A 137 16.42 25.15 -16.65
N TYR A 138 16.38 24.36 -17.73
CA TYR A 138 16.19 24.84 -19.10
C TYR A 138 14.86 24.38 -19.74
N VAL A 139 14.42 25.11 -20.77
CA VAL A 139 13.36 24.70 -21.70
C VAL A 139 13.94 24.61 -23.11
N ALA A 140 13.64 23.52 -23.82
CA ALA A 140 14.18 23.21 -25.14
C ALA A 140 13.19 23.54 -26.27
N ASP A 141 13.58 24.45 -27.15
CA ASP A 141 12.89 24.79 -28.40
C ASP A 141 13.61 24.18 -29.61
N TYR A 142 12.84 23.69 -30.60
CA TYR A 142 13.34 22.95 -31.75
C TYR A 142 13.00 23.67 -33.06
N GLU A 143 14.00 24.21 -33.77
CA GLU A 143 13.84 24.77 -35.12
C GLU A 143 14.46 23.85 -36.17
N TRP A 144 13.68 23.51 -37.20
CA TRP A 144 14.12 22.69 -38.34
C TRP A 144 14.36 23.55 -39.58
N ASP A 145 15.53 23.41 -40.18
CA ASP A 145 15.87 24.09 -41.44
C ASP A 145 15.47 23.26 -42.68
N LYS A 146 15.84 23.75 -43.88
CA LYS A 146 15.56 23.06 -45.16
C LYS A 146 16.69 22.15 -45.65
N SER A 147 17.77 21.99 -44.89
CA SER A 147 18.89 21.09 -45.20
C SER A 147 18.82 19.74 -44.46
N GLY A 148 18.01 19.63 -43.41
CA GLY A 148 18.01 18.49 -42.49
C GLY A 148 18.82 18.75 -41.21
N THR A 149 19.02 20.03 -40.88
CA THR A 149 19.57 20.48 -39.61
C THR A 149 18.43 20.80 -38.64
N VAL A 150 18.52 20.28 -37.42
CA VAL A 150 17.73 20.72 -36.26
C VAL A 150 18.61 21.52 -35.32
N ILE A 151 18.10 22.67 -34.89
CA ILE A 151 18.70 23.54 -33.88
C ILE A 151 17.87 23.39 -32.61
N ILE A 152 18.47 22.85 -31.55
CA ILE A 152 17.85 22.67 -30.24
C ILE A 152 18.35 23.78 -29.31
N THR A 153 17.54 24.82 -29.13
CA THR A 153 17.87 25.98 -28.29
C THR A 153 17.37 25.75 -26.88
N ASN A 154 18.28 25.71 -25.90
CA ASN A 154 17.89 25.67 -24.48
C ASN A 154 17.92 27.05 -23.88
N THR A 155 16.75 27.55 -23.51
CA THR A 155 16.57 28.81 -22.79
C THR A 155 16.58 28.52 -21.28
N TYR A 156 17.46 29.17 -20.51
CA TYR A 156 17.46 29.02 -19.05
C TYR A 156 16.31 29.84 -18.46
N THR A 157 15.30 29.14 -17.96
CA THR A 157 14.12 29.77 -17.32
C THR A 157 14.02 29.45 -15.84
N ASN A 158 14.80 28.48 -15.35
CA ASN A 158 14.70 27.88 -14.02
C ASN A 158 13.24 27.62 -13.61
N PRO A 159 12.50 26.79 -14.38
CA PRO A 159 11.08 26.58 -14.14
C PRO A 159 10.89 25.82 -12.83
N THR A 160 9.92 26.24 -12.02
CA THR A 160 9.66 25.68 -10.69
C THR A 160 8.26 25.11 -10.56
N GLY A 161 8.07 24.26 -9.55
CA GLY A 161 6.77 23.90 -9.01
C GLY A 161 6.79 23.92 -7.48
N ASP A 162 5.64 23.59 -6.88
CA ASP A 162 5.43 23.63 -5.43
C ASP A 162 5.05 22.24 -4.89
N LEU A 163 5.25 22.00 -3.59
CA LEU A 163 4.88 20.75 -2.90
C LEU A 163 4.08 21.04 -1.64
N SER A 164 2.84 20.55 -1.58
CA SER A 164 1.96 20.68 -0.40
C SER A 164 1.78 19.36 0.34
N VAL A 165 2.22 19.30 1.60
CA VAL A 165 1.96 18.17 2.52
C VAL A 165 0.85 18.56 3.49
N LYS A 166 -0.23 17.78 3.49
CA LYS A 166 -1.50 18.07 4.17
C LYS A 166 -1.74 17.00 5.25
N LYS A 167 -2.32 17.40 6.39
CA LYS A 167 -2.53 16.53 7.56
C LYS A 167 -4.00 16.40 7.97
N THR A 168 -4.46 15.18 8.20
CA THR A 168 -5.66 14.89 8.99
C THR A 168 -5.37 13.93 10.13
N VAL A 169 -6.22 13.98 11.16
CA VAL A 169 -6.15 13.11 12.34
C VAL A 169 -7.56 12.63 12.66
N SER A 170 -7.74 11.32 12.90
CA SER A 170 -9.05 10.67 13.00
C SER A 170 -9.06 9.50 14.01
N GLY A 171 -10.20 8.85 14.23
CA GLY A 171 -10.39 7.79 15.24
C GLY A 171 -11.02 8.31 16.54
N GLU A 172 -11.56 7.42 17.38
CA GLU A 172 -12.22 7.84 18.62
C GLU A 172 -11.19 8.26 19.69
N GLY A 173 -11.48 9.39 20.37
CA GLY A 173 -10.56 10.00 21.34
C GLY A 173 -9.26 10.55 20.75
N ALA A 174 -9.15 10.72 19.42
CA ALA A 174 -7.95 11.22 18.77
C ALA A 174 -7.68 12.70 19.11
N ASP A 175 -6.49 12.98 19.65
CA ASP A 175 -6.00 14.35 19.83
C ASP A 175 -5.71 14.99 18.46
N THR A 176 -6.47 16.02 18.12
CA THR A 176 -6.32 16.80 16.89
C THR A 176 -5.32 17.95 17.02
N GLY A 177 -4.93 18.31 18.25
CA GLY A 177 -3.86 19.27 18.54
C GLY A 177 -2.47 18.65 18.43
N LYS A 178 -2.34 17.34 18.70
CA LYS A 178 -1.09 16.57 18.52
C LYS A 178 -0.51 16.82 17.13
N ALA A 179 0.75 17.26 17.11
CA ALA A 179 1.53 17.37 15.88
C ALA A 179 2.21 16.04 15.56
N PHE A 180 2.35 15.75 14.28
CA PHE A 180 3.01 14.56 13.74
C PHE A 180 4.20 15.00 12.90
N ASP A 181 5.35 14.37 13.11
CA ASP A 181 6.61 14.78 12.49
C ASP A 181 6.81 14.12 11.12
N PHE A 182 7.42 14.87 10.21
CA PHE A 182 7.73 14.48 8.84
C PHE A 182 9.17 14.81 8.49
N THR A 183 9.76 14.02 7.60
CA THR A 183 11.02 14.32 6.90
C THR A 183 10.74 14.48 5.41
N LEU A 184 11.23 15.57 4.84
CA LEU A 184 11.27 15.83 3.41
C LEU A 184 12.63 15.41 2.84
N HIS A 185 12.61 14.68 1.73
CA HIS A 185 13.78 14.41 0.91
C HIS A 185 13.63 14.99 -0.49
N LEU A 186 14.71 15.58 -1.01
CA LEU A 186 14.78 16.29 -2.28
C LEU A 186 16.05 15.93 -3.03
N THR A 187 15.90 15.37 -4.24
CA THR A 187 17.02 15.02 -5.12
C THR A 187 16.84 15.56 -6.54
N ASP A 188 17.94 15.71 -7.28
CA ASP A 188 17.94 16.06 -8.71
C ASP A 188 17.48 14.87 -9.59
N GLY A 189 17.48 15.05 -10.92
CA GLY A 189 17.18 13.98 -11.87
C GLY A 189 18.14 12.79 -11.85
N SER A 190 19.34 12.93 -11.26
CA SER A 190 20.33 11.85 -11.09
C SER A 190 20.16 11.06 -9.79
N GLY A 191 19.43 11.63 -8.81
CA GLY A 191 19.27 11.08 -7.46
C GLY A 191 20.28 11.64 -6.44
N ALA A 192 21.00 12.71 -6.75
CA ALA A 192 21.84 13.43 -5.79
C ALA A 192 21.01 14.42 -4.98
N ALA A 193 21.29 14.55 -3.68
CA ALA A 193 20.58 15.45 -2.77
C ALA A 193 20.76 16.93 -3.14
N LEU A 194 19.67 17.71 -3.11
CA LEU A 194 19.71 19.14 -3.36
C LEU A 194 20.33 19.89 -2.18
N THR A 195 21.22 20.84 -2.47
CA THR A 195 21.99 21.60 -1.47
C THR A 195 21.37 22.93 -1.07
N ASP A 196 20.33 23.37 -1.79
CA ASP A 196 19.68 24.66 -1.59
C ASP A 196 18.47 24.56 -0.66
N ASP A 197 18.15 25.68 -0.01
CA ASP A 197 17.10 25.80 1.00
C ASP A 197 15.87 26.49 0.39
N TYR A 198 14.73 25.79 0.32
CA TYR A 198 13.52 26.25 -0.37
C TYR A 198 12.54 26.92 0.59
N SER A 199 11.84 27.96 0.14
CA SER A 199 10.88 28.69 1.00
C SER A 199 9.65 27.83 1.31
N TYR A 200 9.10 27.94 2.52
CA TYR A 200 7.83 27.30 2.85
C TYR A 200 6.91 28.23 3.66
N ALA A 201 5.61 27.92 3.61
CA ALA A 201 4.58 28.46 4.49
C ALA A 201 3.75 27.31 5.10
N VAL A 202 3.39 27.43 6.37
CA VAL A 202 2.44 26.52 7.06
C VAL A 202 1.12 27.24 7.25
N PHE A 203 0.03 26.56 6.93
CA PHE A 203 -1.35 27.04 7.00
C PHE A 203 -2.20 26.17 7.95
N GLY A 204 -3.16 26.80 8.62
CA GLY A 204 -4.21 26.11 9.37
C GLY A 204 -5.35 25.60 8.48
N GLY A 205 -6.22 24.77 9.04
CA GLY A 205 -7.39 24.22 8.32
C GLY A 205 -8.47 25.24 7.94
N ASP A 206 -8.33 26.50 8.37
CA ASP A 206 -9.12 27.65 7.93
C ASP A 206 -8.45 28.46 6.80
N GLY A 207 -7.25 28.05 6.36
CA GLY A 207 -6.43 28.76 5.38
C GLY A 207 -5.60 29.91 5.96
N SER A 208 -5.58 30.11 7.28
CA SER A 208 -4.74 31.13 7.91
C SER A 208 -3.26 30.72 7.89
N GLN A 209 -2.36 31.65 7.55
CA GLN A 209 -0.92 31.38 7.58
C GLN A 209 -0.40 31.41 9.04
N ILE A 210 0.15 30.29 9.49
CA ILE A 210 0.67 30.07 10.85
C ILE A 210 2.15 30.46 10.94
N SER A 211 2.97 30.05 9.98
CA SER A 211 4.42 30.29 9.99
C SER A 211 5.02 30.22 8.57
N THR A 212 6.29 30.61 8.45
CA THR A 212 7.11 30.54 7.23
C THR A 212 8.55 30.26 7.59
N GLY A 213 9.30 29.60 6.72
CA GLY A 213 10.74 29.34 6.88
C GLY A 213 11.41 28.89 5.59
N THR A 214 12.56 28.23 5.71
CA THR A 214 13.24 27.53 4.61
C THR A 214 13.52 26.07 4.97
N ILE A 215 13.57 25.20 3.96
CA ILE A 215 13.77 23.75 4.11
C ILE A 215 14.51 23.15 2.89
N GLY A 216 15.59 22.41 3.14
CA GLY A 216 16.34 21.63 2.15
C GLY A 216 16.13 20.11 2.29
N ASP A 217 16.97 19.31 1.64
CA ASP A 217 16.97 17.83 1.79
C ASP A 217 17.22 17.39 3.24
N GLY A 218 16.49 16.36 3.68
CA GLY A 218 16.51 15.85 5.05
C GLY A 218 15.84 16.78 6.07
N GLY A 219 15.23 17.88 5.63
CA GLY A 219 14.55 18.84 6.47
C GLY A 219 13.29 18.25 7.14
N THR A 220 13.07 18.60 8.41
CA THR A 220 11.96 18.08 9.21
C THR A 220 10.93 19.15 9.55
N PHE A 221 9.64 18.81 9.52
CA PHE A 221 8.53 19.67 9.92
C PHE A 221 7.44 18.87 10.63
N SER A 222 6.55 19.54 11.37
CA SER A 222 5.47 18.90 12.12
C SER A 222 4.12 19.50 11.73
N LEU A 223 3.06 18.67 11.62
CA LEU A 223 1.70 19.12 11.31
C LEU A 223 0.67 18.52 12.29
N SER A 224 -0.23 19.36 12.81
CA SER A 224 -1.45 18.96 13.53
C SER A 224 -2.65 18.80 12.59
N HIS A 225 -3.82 18.38 13.09
CA HIS A 225 -5.02 18.17 12.27
C HIS A 225 -5.40 19.40 11.43
N GLY A 226 -5.63 19.19 10.14
CA GLY A 226 -6.06 20.22 9.18
C GLY A 226 -4.95 21.15 8.71
N GLN A 227 -3.73 21.03 9.23
CA GLN A 227 -2.61 21.86 8.79
C GLN A 227 -2.05 21.40 7.45
N THR A 228 -1.46 22.35 6.73
CA THR A 228 -0.75 22.13 5.47
C THR A 228 0.57 22.88 5.50
N ILE A 229 1.67 22.25 5.08
CA ILE A 229 2.88 22.97 4.67
C ILE A 229 2.92 23.00 3.13
N THR A 230 3.24 24.14 2.56
CA THR A 230 3.54 24.27 1.13
C THR A 230 4.97 24.78 0.99
N VAL A 231 5.83 23.98 0.38
CA VAL A 231 7.19 24.33 -0.02
C VAL A 231 7.13 24.86 -1.45
N THR A 232 7.70 26.03 -1.72
CA THR A 232 7.54 26.74 -3.00
C THR A 232 8.85 26.99 -3.72
N GLY A 233 8.77 27.05 -5.05
CA GLY A 233 9.94 27.34 -5.89
C GLY A 233 10.94 26.18 -6.00
N LEU A 234 10.48 24.93 -5.85
CA LEU A 234 11.29 23.74 -6.09
C LEU A 234 11.58 23.63 -7.61
N PRO A 235 12.82 23.37 -8.05
CA PRO A 235 13.13 23.18 -9.46
C PRO A 235 12.25 22.08 -10.08
N ALA A 236 11.64 22.37 -11.24
CA ALA A 236 10.94 21.34 -11.99
C ALA A 236 11.97 20.27 -12.41
N GLY A 237 11.70 19.00 -12.10
CA GLY A 237 12.65 17.89 -12.24
C GLY A 237 13.10 17.31 -10.89
N THR A 238 13.03 18.10 -9.81
CA THR A 238 13.29 17.62 -8.44
C THR A 238 12.43 16.40 -8.13
N GLN A 239 13.08 15.30 -7.77
CA GLN A 239 12.45 14.13 -7.19
C GLN A 239 12.25 14.36 -5.70
N TYR A 240 11.03 14.16 -5.19
CA TYR A 240 10.70 14.35 -3.78
C TYR A 240 10.25 13.04 -3.12
N SER A 241 10.45 12.95 -1.81
CA SER A 241 9.83 11.94 -0.95
C SER A 241 9.50 12.53 0.42
N VAL A 242 8.34 12.21 0.96
CA VAL A 242 7.84 12.67 2.27
C VAL A 242 7.57 11.45 3.13
N THR A 243 8.26 11.35 4.27
CA THR A 243 8.09 10.25 5.22
C THR A 243 7.57 10.80 6.54
N GLU A 244 6.48 10.21 7.05
CA GLU A 244 5.97 10.51 8.39
C GLU A 244 6.67 9.63 9.44
N VAL A 245 7.00 10.21 10.59
CA VAL A 245 7.61 9.49 11.71
C VAL A 245 6.53 8.69 12.44
N GLN A 246 6.73 7.38 12.56
CA GLN A 246 5.77 6.50 13.25
C GLN A 246 5.52 6.99 14.68
N THR A 247 4.25 7.22 14.98
CA THR A 247 3.80 7.79 16.25
C THR A 247 3.02 6.75 17.05
N GLU A 248 3.38 6.59 18.33
CA GLU A 248 2.66 5.71 19.28
C GLU A 248 1.17 6.09 19.38
N ASP A 249 0.32 5.09 19.55
CA ASP A 249 -1.15 5.10 19.48
C ASP A 249 -1.81 5.45 18.13
N TYR A 250 -1.05 5.59 17.04
CA TYR A 250 -1.62 5.97 15.73
C TYR A 250 -1.10 5.11 14.57
N THR A 251 -1.99 4.72 13.65
CA THR A 251 -1.61 4.29 12.30
C THR A 251 -1.46 5.51 11.39
N SER A 252 -0.82 5.33 10.23
CA SER A 252 -0.69 6.34 9.18
C SER A 252 -1.10 5.78 7.83
N GLU A 253 -1.79 6.60 7.01
CA GLU A 253 -2.18 6.27 5.65
C GLU A 253 -2.15 7.51 4.73
N ILE A 254 -1.89 7.30 3.44
CA ILE A 254 -2.04 8.33 2.40
C ILE A 254 -3.48 8.28 1.90
N VAL A 255 -4.22 9.38 2.03
CA VAL A 255 -5.62 9.51 1.62
C VAL A 255 -5.74 9.97 0.17
N SER A 256 -4.87 10.88 -0.25
CA SER A 256 -4.83 11.44 -1.61
C SER A 256 -3.45 12.02 -1.93
N GLY A 257 -3.21 12.31 -3.21
CA GLY A 257 -1.89 12.76 -3.69
C GLY A 257 -0.87 11.63 -3.69
N GLN A 258 0.43 11.96 -3.71
CA GLN A 258 1.53 10.96 -3.70
C GLN A 258 2.64 11.41 -2.74
N ALA A 259 3.07 10.53 -1.84
CA ALA A 259 4.16 10.84 -0.90
C ALA A 259 5.55 10.93 -1.57
N SER A 260 5.69 10.48 -2.81
CA SER A 260 6.90 10.64 -3.61
C SER A 260 6.56 10.84 -5.09
N GLY A 261 7.40 11.59 -5.80
CA GLY A 261 7.17 11.93 -7.21
C GLY A 261 8.22 12.89 -7.76
N MET A 262 7.89 13.57 -8.86
CA MET A 262 8.74 14.57 -9.49
C MET A 262 7.98 15.89 -9.62
N ILE A 263 8.58 17.00 -9.18
CA ILE A 263 8.03 18.34 -9.33
C ILE A 263 7.94 18.71 -10.82
N GLN A 264 6.77 19.18 -11.24
CA GLN A 264 6.51 19.64 -12.61
C GLN A 264 6.52 21.16 -12.67
N ALA A 265 6.83 21.72 -13.84
CA ALA A 265 6.82 23.17 -14.04
C ALA A 265 5.40 23.75 -13.91
N ASP A 266 5.29 24.91 -13.25
CA ASP A 266 4.05 25.67 -13.05
C ASP A 266 2.91 24.86 -12.39
N ALA A 267 3.26 23.86 -11.54
CA ALA A 267 2.32 22.94 -10.92
C ALA A 267 2.59 22.71 -9.42
N GLU A 268 1.53 22.43 -8.66
CA GLU A 268 1.58 21.96 -7.27
C GLU A 268 1.50 20.42 -7.24
N ALA A 269 2.50 19.75 -6.68
CA ALA A 269 2.39 18.38 -6.23
C ALA A 269 1.78 18.35 -4.81
N ASP A 270 0.93 17.38 -4.50
CA ASP A 270 0.34 17.28 -3.16
C ASP A 270 0.26 15.86 -2.60
N VAL A 271 0.11 15.79 -1.26
CA VAL A 271 -0.13 14.57 -0.50
C VAL A 271 -0.90 14.87 0.77
N LEU A 272 -1.86 14.00 1.13
CA LEU A 272 -2.64 14.07 2.37
C LEU A 272 -2.41 12.81 3.21
N PHE A 273 -1.81 12.99 4.39
CA PHE A 273 -1.60 11.93 5.37
C PHE A 273 -2.67 11.97 6.49
N ASN A 274 -3.40 10.89 6.68
CA ASN A 274 -4.28 10.70 7.85
C ASN A 274 -3.56 9.87 8.92
N ASN A 275 -3.51 10.37 10.16
CA ASN A 275 -3.26 9.49 11.30
C ASN A 275 -4.58 9.08 11.95
N ARG A 276 -4.88 7.78 11.96
CA ARG A 276 -6.01 7.25 12.74
C ARG A 276 -5.48 6.79 14.10
N ARG A 277 -6.06 7.29 15.19
CA ARG A 277 -5.81 6.74 16.53
C ARG A 277 -6.21 5.27 16.56
N VAL A 278 -5.41 4.44 17.18
CA VAL A 278 -5.69 3.03 17.45
C VAL A 278 -6.57 2.96 18.70
N GLU A 279 -7.67 2.21 18.59
CA GLU A 279 -8.51 1.87 19.74
C GLU A 279 -7.95 0.58 20.36
N GLU A 280 -7.19 0.71 21.45
CA GLU A 280 -6.81 -0.43 22.27
C GLU A 280 -8.06 -1.21 22.70
N GLN A 281 -8.11 -2.49 22.36
CA GLN A 281 -9.10 -3.39 22.93
C GLN A 281 -8.60 -3.80 24.32
N PRO A 282 -9.42 -3.73 25.38
CA PRO A 282 -8.99 -4.13 26.71
C PRO A 282 -8.60 -5.61 26.71
N GLU A 283 -7.44 -5.95 27.26
CA GLU A 283 -7.06 -7.35 27.43
C GLU A 283 -8.09 -8.08 28.30
N THR A 284 -8.56 -9.23 27.81
CA THR A 284 -9.46 -10.13 28.53
C THR A 284 -8.78 -11.45 28.88
N VAL A 285 -9.34 -12.17 29.85
CA VAL A 285 -8.96 -13.53 30.24
C VAL A 285 -10.20 -14.41 30.38
N ASP A 286 -10.06 -15.68 30.00
CA ASP A 286 -11.08 -16.71 30.20
C ASP A 286 -10.71 -17.58 31.40
N LEU A 287 -11.64 -17.76 32.33
CA LEU A 287 -11.45 -18.58 33.54
C LEU A 287 -12.35 -19.80 33.49
N SER A 288 -11.74 -20.95 33.20
CA SER A 288 -12.38 -22.26 33.18
C SER A 288 -11.99 -23.11 34.39
N GLY A 289 -12.90 -23.99 34.82
CA GLY A 289 -12.65 -24.96 35.89
C GLY A 289 -13.59 -26.16 35.80
N THR A 290 -13.22 -27.23 36.50
CA THR A 290 -14.00 -28.46 36.61
C THR A 290 -14.51 -28.67 38.03
N LYS A 291 -15.56 -29.48 38.17
CA LYS A 291 -16.11 -29.93 39.45
C LYS A 291 -15.84 -31.42 39.60
N THR A 292 -14.99 -31.77 40.56
CA THR A 292 -14.74 -33.15 40.97
C THR A 292 -15.53 -33.50 42.23
N TRP A 293 -16.13 -34.69 42.21
CA TRP A 293 -16.80 -35.29 43.36
C TRP A 293 -15.98 -36.49 43.88
N ASN A 294 -15.65 -36.47 45.16
CA ASN A 294 -14.91 -37.50 45.88
C ASN A 294 -15.84 -38.14 46.92
N ASP A 295 -16.78 -38.95 46.42
CA ASP A 295 -17.97 -39.46 47.12
C ASP A 295 -18.21 -40.97 46.93
N SER A 296 -17.22 -41.69 46.39
CA SER A 296 -17.34 -43.10 45.98
C SER A 296 -18.42 -43.36 44.91
N ASP A 297 -18.53 -42.45 43.95
CA ASP A 297 -19.52 -42.46 42.85
C ASP A 297 -20.97 -42.36 43.35
N ASP A 298 -21.19 -41.36 44.20
CA ASP A 298 -22.44 -41.05 44.93
C ASP A 298 -23.11 -42.28 45.58
N GLN A 299 -22.31 -43.17 46.18
CA GLN A 299 -22.82 -44.34 46.90
C GLN A 299 -23.80 -43.97 48.03
N ALA A 300 -23.75 -42.72 48.53
CA ALA A 300 -24.64 -42.18 49.54
C ALA A 300 -25.98 -41.62 48.99
N GLY A 301 -26.13 -41.40 47.69
CA GLY A 301 -27.30 -40.71 47.10
C GLY A 301 -27.46 -39.28 47.61
N ALA A 302 -26.34 -38.58 47.80
CA ALA A 302 -26.24 -37.29 48.48
C ALA A 302 -25.67 -36.18 47.57
N ARG A 303 -25.15 -36.51 46.38
CA ARG A 303 -24.70 -35.54 45.38
C ARG A 303 -25.92 -34.74 44.86
N PRO A 304 -25.88 -33.39 44.84
CA PRO A 304 -26.97 -32.59 44.27
C PRO A 304 -26.93 -32.60 42.73
N ASP A 305 -28.10 -32.43 42.09
CA ASP A 305 -28.23 -32.33 40.63
C ASP A 305 -27.38 -31.20 40.00
N SER A 306 -27.11 -30.16 40.79
CA SER A 306 -26.27 -29.02 40.41
C SER A 306 -25.66 -28.29 41.60
N ILE A 307 -24.63 -27.50 41.32
CA ILE A 307 -23.98 -26.55 42.24
C ILE A 307 -24.07 -25.13 41.66
N GLU A 308 -23.77 -24.15 42.50
CA GLU A 308 -23.58 -22.76 42.09
C GLU A 308 -22.13 -22.34 42.34
N VAL A 309 -21.41 -22.03 41.27
CA VAL A 309 -20.05 -21.48 41.32
C VAL A 309 -20.13 -19.97 41.22
N ASN A 310 -19.44 -19.29 42.12
CA ASN A 310 -19.39 -17.83 42.27
C ASN A 310 -18.02 -17.32 41.84
N LEU A 311 -17.97 -16.32 40.95
CA LEU A 311 -16.75 -15.65 40.53
C LEU A 311 -16.60 -14.31 41.27
N TRP A 312 -15.42 -14.07 41.83
CA TRP A 312 -15.10 -12.88 42.61
C TRP A 312 -13.94 -12.10 41.99
N LYS A 313 -14.10 -10.77 41.89
CA LYS A 313 -13.04 -9.79 41.62
C LYS A 313 -12.63 -9.20 42.97
N GLY A 314 -11.54 -9.69 43.55
CA GLY A 314 -11.21 -9.42 44.96
C GLY A 314 -12.36 -9.82 45.90
N GLU A 315 -12.89 -8.87 46.67
CA GLU A 315 -14.06 -9.09 47.55
C GLU A 315 -15.42 -8.90 46.85
N THR A 316 -15.45 -8.53 45.56
CA THR A 316 -16.69 -8.27 44.81
C THR A 316 -17.16 -9.49 44.04
N LEU A 317 -18.36 -9.99 44.34
CA LEU A 317 -19.03 -10.99 43.50
C LEU A 317 -19.38 -10.37 42.14
N VAL A 318 -18.88 -10.94 41.06
CA VAL A 318 -19.07 -10.41 39.69
C VAL A 318 -19.88 -11.33 38.76
N ALA A 319 -19.83 -12.65 38.97
CA ALA A 319 -20.63 -13.60 38.19
C ALA A 319 -21.00 -14.85 39.00
N LYS A 320 -21.99 -15.60 38.50
CA LYS A 320 -22.45 -16.90 39.02
C LYS A 320 -22.73 -17.85 37.86
N GLN A 321 -22.41 -19.13 38.00
CA GLN A 321 -22.68 -20.16 37.00
C GLN A 321 -23.21 -21.43 37.66
N THR A 322 -24.35 -21.93 37.19
CA THR A 322 -24.90 -23.23 37.59
C THR A 322 -24.16 -24.35 36.84
N VAL A 323 -23.60 -25.30 37.59
CA VAL A 323 -22.81 -26.42 37.06
C VAL A 323 -23.51 -27.73 37.45
N SER A 324 -23.60 -28.67 36.50
CA SER A 324 -24.35 -29.92 36.66
C SER A 324 -23.73 -31.05 35.84
N GLU A 325 -24.18 -32.28 36.07
CA GLU A 325 -23.77 -33.45 35.28
C GLU A 325 -24.12 -33.31 33.78
N GLU A 326 -25.26 -32.69 33.45
CA GLU A 326 -25.65 -32.37 32.06
C GLU A 326 -24.59 -31.51 31.34
N ARG A 327 -23.85 -30.68 32.09
CA ARG A 327 -22.75 -29.83 31.60
C ARG A 327 -21.37 -30.47 31.79
N GLY A 328 -21.34 -31.78 32.01
CA GLY A 328 -20.12 -32.56 32.24
C GLY A 328 -19.33 -32.11 33.46
N TRP A 329 -19.98 -31.46 34.44
CA TRP A 329 -19.33 -30.85 35.60
C TRP A 329 -18.22 -29.85 35.25
N THR A 330 -18.37 -29.07 34.17
CA THR A 330 -17.43 -28.02 33.75
C THR A 330 -18.07 -26.63 33.76
N TYR A 331 -17.24 -25.59 33.90
CA TYR A 331 -17.69 -24.19 33.90
C TYR A 331 -16.64 -23.26 33.29
N CYS A 332 -17.07 -22.10 32.80
CA CYS A 332 -16.22 -21.09 32.17
C CYS A 332 -16.86 -19.70 32.24
N PHE A 333 -16.08 -18.74 32.70
CA PHE A 333 -16.35 -17.31 32.65
C PHE A 333 -15.39 -16.66 31.64
N ALA A 334 -15.92 -16.25 30.49
CA ALA A 334 -15.15 -15.69 29.38
C ALA A 334 -15.18 -14.15 29.37
N ASP A 335 -14.30 -13.54 28.56
CA ASP A 335 -14.24 -12.10 28.29
C ASP A 335 -14.07 -11.22 29.56
N LEU A 336 -13.43 -11.74 30.61
CA LEU A 336 -13.22 -11.01 31.85
C LEU A 336 -12.09 -9.99 31.69
N PRO A 337 -12.25 -8.71 32.08
CA PRO A 337 -11.15 -7.74 32.02
C PRO A 337 -9.92 -8.23 32.80
N LYS A 338 -8.75 -8.21 32.16
CA LYS A 338 -7.48 -8.60 32.78
C LYS A 338 -6.95 -7.52 33.73
N TYR A 339 -7.20 -6.25 33.41
CA TYR A 339 -6.79 -5.09 34.20
C TYR A 339 -8.01 -4.29 34.67
N ASP A 340 -7.88 -3.58 35.78
CA ASP A 340 -8.88 -2.63 36.27
C ASP A 340 -8.71 -1.22 35.69
N ASP A 341 -9.60 -0.31 36.08
CA ASP A 341 -9.64 1.08 35.64
C ASP A 341 -8.38 1.90 36.04
N GLN A 342 -7.43 1.29 36.77
CA GLN A 342 -6.13 1.87 37.14
C GLN A 342 -4.94 1.15 36.48
N GLY A 343 -5.19 0.16 35.61
CA GLY A 343 -4.17 -0.66 34.97
C GLY A 343 -3.57 -1.76 35.85
N VAL A 344 -4.20 -2.10 36.97
CA VAL A 344 -3.72 -3.16 37.89
C VAL A 344 -4.34 -4.50 37.51
N GLU A 345 -3.51 -5.56 37.45
CA GLU A 345 -3.96 -6.90 37.05
C GLU A 345 -4.95 -7.50 38.07
N ILE A 346 -6.09 -7.96 37.57
CA ILE A 346 -7.21 -8.36 38.41
C ILE A 346 -7.02 -9.79 38.91
N THR A 347 -6.88 -9.94 40.23
CA THR A 347 -6.96 -11.25 40.88
C THR A 347 -8.42 -11.71 40.97
N TYR A 348 -8.76 -12.71 40.16
CA TYR A 348 -10.02 -13.43 40.23
C TYR A 348 -9.93 -14.66 41.14
N THR A 349 -11.00 -14.97 41.86
CA THR A 349 -11.14 -16.23 42.62
C THR A 349 -12.53 -16.83 42.46
N VAL A 350 -12.66 -18.12 42.75
CA VAL A 350 -13.91 -18.88 42.64
C VAL A 350 -14.31 -19.47 43.97
N THR A 351 -15.61 -19.49 44.28
CA THR A 351 -16.14 -20.21 45.45
C THR A 351 -17.44 -20.94 45.13
N GLU A 352 -17.62 -22.12 45.72
CA GLU A 352 -18.89 -22.84 45.68
C GLU A 352 -19.85 -22.36 46.79
N THR A 353 -21.14 -22.25 46.47
CA THR A 353 -22.20 -22.11 47.47
C THR A 353 -22.33 -23.41 48.28
N PRO A 354 -22.10 -23.42 49.61
CA PRO A 354 -21.83 -24.66 50.38
C PRO A 354 -22.86 -25.78 50.24
N VAL A 355 -22.38 -26.99 49.92
CA VAL A 355 -23.18 -28.20 49.75
C VAL A 355 -23.22 -29.01 51.06
N ALA A 356 -24.42 -29.35 51.54
CA ALA A 356 -24.60 -30.10 52.79
C ALA A 356 -24.01 -31.52 52.69
N GLY A 357 -23.30 -31.96 53.73
CA GLY A 357 -22.64 -33.27 53.77
C GLY A 357 -21.30 -33.35 53.02
N TYR A 358 -20.80 -32.23 52.50
CA TYR A 358 -19.53 -32.16 51.75
C TYR A 358 -18.56 -31.14 52.34
N THR A 359 -17.27 -31.43 52.19
CA THR A 359 -16.19 -30.47 52.44
C THR A 359 -15.56 -30.07 51.10
N THR A 360 -15.65 -28.78 50.77
CA THR A 360 -15.10 -28.20 49.55
C THR A 360 -13.61 -27.87 49.70
N SER A 361 -12.86 -28.10 48.64
CA SER A 361 -11.45 -27.73 48.45
C SER A 361 -11.23 -27.28 47.01
N TYR A 362 -10.12 -26.58 46.75
CA TYR A 362 -9.82 -25.97 45.45
C TYR A 362 -8.39 -26.28 45.02
N ASP A 363 -8.19 -26.56 43.74
CA ASP A 363 -6.87 -26.66 43.09
C ASP A 363 -6.84 -25.71 41.89
N GLY A 364 -6.24 -24.52 42.08
CA GLY A 364 -6.42 -23.39 41.16
C GLY A 364 -7.89 -22.99 41.05
N TYR A 365 -8.52 -23.28 39.91
CA TYR A 365 -9.95 -23.10 39.65
C TYR A 365 -10.75 -24.41 39.67
N ASP A 366 -10.12 -25.57 39.81
CA ASP A 366 -10.86 -26.83 39.96
C ASP A 366 -11.45 -26.94 41.37
N ILE A 367 -12.71 -27.33 41.46
CA ILE A 367 -13.47 -27.42 42.72
C ILE A 367 -13.64 -28.90 43.08
N ILE A 368 -13.17 -29.30 44.26
CA ILE A 368 -13.18 -30.70 44.70
C ILE A 368 -14.03 -30.81 45.98
N ASN A 369 -15.17 -31.49 45.90
CA ASN A 369 -15.97 -31.84 47.08
C ASN A 369 -15.67 -33.25 47.54
N THR A 370 -15.20 -33.40 48.77
CA THR A 370 -15.11 -34.70 49.44
C THR A 370 -16.34 -34.93 50.29
N TYR A 371 -16.98 -36.09 50.17
CA TYR A 371 -18.12 -36.46 51.01
C TYR A 371 -17.66 -36.65 52.45
N THR A 372 -18.27 -35.90 53.37
CA THR A 372 -17.95 -35.90 54.79
C THR A 372 -19.26 -36.01 55.57
N PRO A 373 -19.74 -37.24 55.86
CA PRO A 373 -21.03 -37.45 56.51
C PRO A 373 -21.04 -36.79 57.89
N ASP A 374 -22.13 -36.07 58.20
CA ASP A 374 -22.34 -35.52 59.53
C ASP A 374 -22.46 -36.67 60.55
N PRO A 375 -21.63 -36.73 61.61
CA PRO A 375 -21.69 -37.78 62.62
C PRO A 375 -22.99 -37.78 63.46
N ALA A 376 -23.91 -36.83 63.24
CA ALA A 376 -25.28 -36.88 63.73
C ALA A 376 -26.22 -37.76 62.87
N ALA A 377 -25.98 -37.90 61.56
CA ALA A 377 -26.93 -38.48 60.60
C ALA A 377 -27.01 -40.02 60.63
N GLU A 378 -25.94 -40.71 61.03
CA GLU A 378 -25.86 -42.19 60.96
C GLU A 378 -26.72 -42.93 62.01
N LYS A 379 -27.47 -42.22 62.88
CA LYS A 379 -28.09 -42.79 64.08
C LYS A 379 -29.55 -43.23 63.97
N GLU A 380 -30.20 -43.09 62.81
CA GLU A 380 -31.64 -43.38 62.67
C GLU A 380 -31.98 -44.72 61.98
N ASN A 381 -31.01 -45.61 61.72
CA ASN A 381 -31.29 -46.97 61.24
C ASN A 381 -31.54 -47.96 62.41
N PRO A 382 -32.79 -48.44 62.64
CA PRO A 382 -33.06 -49.44 63.66
C PRO A 382 -32.59 -50.85 63.23
N PRO A 383 -32.19 -51.72 64.18
CA PRO A 383 -31.71 -53.06 63.85
C PRO A 383 -32.83 -53.96 63.34
N ALA A 384 -32.51 -54.81 62.35
CA ALA A 384 -33.45 -55.75 61.74
C ALA A 384 -34.06 -56.73 62.77
N PRO A 385 -35.35 -57.10 62.62
CA PRO A 385 -36.05 -57.96 63.58
C PRO A 385 -35.53 -59.40 63.54
N LYS A 386 -35.52 -60.07 64.70
CA LYS A 386 -35.23 -61.50 64.83
C LYS A 386 -36.51 -62.33 64.89
N THR A 387 -36.66 -63.24 63.94
CA THR A 387 -37.54 -64.43 64.00
C THR A 387 -36.81 -65.62 63.35
N GLY A 388 -37.20 -66.85 63.67
CA GLY A 388 -36.52 -68.06 63.19
C GLY A 388 -37.38 -69.32 63.32
N ASP A 389 -36.85 -70.42 62.77
CA ASP A 389 -37.38 -71.80 62.71
C ASP A 389 -38.74 -71.97 61.99
N ALA A 390 -39.01 -73.05 61.23
CA ALA A 390 -38.25 -74.27 60.89
C ALA A 390 -38.52 -74.64 59.40
N ALA A 391 -37.99 -75.70 58.76
CA ALA A 391 -37.25 -76.88 59.24
C ALA A 391 -36.28 -77.43 58.17
N ASP A 392 -35.47 -78.42 58.54
CA ASP A 392 -34.38 -79.01 57.75
C ASP A 392 -34.77 -79.79 56.48
N ILE A 393 -33.82 -79.90 55.55
CA ILE A 393 -33.39 -81.18 54.92
C ILE A 393 -31.89 -81.06 54.54
N ALA A 394 -31.17 -82.18 54.52
CA ALA A 394 -29.75 -82.19 54.87
C ALA A 394 -28.73 -82.54 53.75
N LEU A 395 -27.50 -82.02 53.96
CA LEU A 395 -26.21 -82.70 53.77
C LEU A 395 -25.82 -83.26 52.38
N THR A 396 -25.00 -82.49 51.65
CA THR A 396 -23.71 -82.84 50.99
C THR A 396 -23.33 -81.66 50.08
N GLY A 397 -22.09 -81.38 49.69
CA GLY A 397 -20.78 -81.99 49.90
C GLY A 397 -19.84 -81.40 48.83
N ALA A 398 -18.70 -80.80 49.19
CA ALA A 398 -17.95 -79.95 48.27
C ALA A 398 -17.04 -80.73 47.29
N THR A 399 -17.00 -80.33 46.00
CA THR A 399 -15.77 -80.07 45.19
C THR A 399 -16.08 -79.75 43.71
N ALA A 400 -15.18 -78.97 43.07
CA ALA A 400 -14.78 -78.87 41.64
C ALA A 400 -15.80 -79.15 40.49
N ALA A 401 -15.77 -78.45 39.34
CA ALA A 401 -14.60 -77.93 38.62
C ALA A 401 -14.90 -76.76 37.64
N LEU A 402 -13.85 -76.33 36.92
CA LEU A 402 -13.80 -75.28 35.88
C LEU A 402 -14.89 -75.45 34.80
N ALA A 403 -15.59 -74.42 34.31
CA ALA A 403 -15.17 -73.15 33.67
C ALA A 403 -14.86 -73.28 32.15
N GLY A 404 -15.34 -72.32 31.36
CA GLY A 404 -15.19 -72.29 29.91
C GLY A 404 -15.28 -70.86 29.36
N VAL A 405 -14.15 -70.37 28.85
CA VAL A 405 -13.97 -69.07 28.16
C VAL A 405 -13.22 -69.38 26.85
N LEU A 406 -13.21 -68.43 25.89
CA LEU A 406 -12.61 -68.47 24.54
C LEU A 406 -13.54 -69.05 23.45
N ALA A 407 -13.49 -68.61 22.19
CA ALA A 407 -12.97 -67.36 21.60
C ALA A 407 -13.39 -67.25 20.10
N ALA A 408 -13.05 -66.10 19.51
CA ALA A 408 -12.73 -65.88 18.08
C ALA A 408 -13.87 -65.81 17.04
N ALA A 409 -13.89 -64.67 16.36
CA ALA A 409 -14.70 -64.30 15.20
C ALA A 409 -14.33 -65.05 13.91
N VAL A 410 -15.18 -64.89 12.87
CA VAL A 410 -14.84 -65.12 11.45
C VAL A 410 -15.41 -63.98 10.58
N LEU A 411 -14.66 -63.57 9.54
CA LEU A 411 -15.02 -62.52 8.57
C LEU A 411 -15.97 -63.03 7.46
N GLY A 412 -16.66 -62.11 6.76
CA GLY A 412 -17.33 -62.40 5.49
C GLY A 412 -17.55 -61.15 4.62
N MET A 413 -17.09 -61.15 3.36
CA MET A 413 -17.15 -59.98 2.46
C MET A 413 -18.19 -60.08 1.34
N ARG A 414 -18.69 -58.89 0.93
CA ARG A 414 -19.04 -58.46 -0.45
C ARG A 414 -20.29 -59.04 -1.17
N ARG A 415 -21.16 -58.08 -1.55
CA ARG A 415 -21.51 -57.62 -2.93
C ARG A 415 -22.99 -57.69 -3.37
N ARG A 416 -23.48 -56.49 -3.73
CA ARG A 416 -24.32 -56.11 -4.89
C ARG A 416 -25.85 -56.34 -4.87
N ARG A 417 -26.52 -55.16 -4.93
CA ARG A 417 -27.56 -54.72 -5.88
C ARG A 417 -29.03 -55.20 -5.72
N ASN A 418 -29.87 -54.16 -5.63
CA ASN A 418 -30.97 -53.80 -6.55
C ASN A 418 -32.42 -53.92 -6.05
N HIS A 419 -33.16 -52.90 -6.50
CA HIS A 419 -34.61 -52.67 -6.42
C HIS A 419 -35.18 -52.29 -5.04
N ARG A 420 -36.18 -51.40 -4.99
CA ARG A 420 -36.97 -50.86 -6.11
C ARG A 420 -36.99 -49.33 -6.15
#